data_AF-A0A8T5SQB5-F1
#
_entry.id   AF-A0A8T5SQB5-F1
#
_cell.length_a   1.000
_cell.length_b   1.000
_cell.length_c   1.000
_cell.angle_alpha   90.00
_cell.angle_beta   90.00
_cell.angle_gamma   90.00
#
_symmetry.space_group_name_H-M   'P 1'
#
loop_
_entity.id
_entity.type
_entity.pdbx_description
1 polymer ?
#
loop_
_entity_poly.entity_id
_entity_poly.type
_entity_poly.pdbx_seq_one_letter_code
_entity_poly.pdbx_strand_id
1 'polypeptide(L)'
;MNTIRSVTKIRPEASRVNIDSSLLSDSPDGPSHLVRGCPCYREFGDEKVCLNNDGVFPINAISVDPSFFNQLDSQHLLEEYMSDNKSMCYLLMFLDRKGGFCYCVSQNQRISINEKDVKVSEIDSALQFVTSSEKSRDGVLCSDCLYRYLRTLGESSEGFLTDDERQEVIAKYVRELATNMAIQLSGYEASEKPSDFNTHLWNYLREINRSRSHWASMMLNLKQAGVEQDLLELIDAYRTLARLESVFLFQVLSLDDPSDETDPLSVLRFMVGVSEKVITVNNSIREKTNSLVERDALPSNIREMLSQHSEARKTTEYKFSNLVSALHNIDTHTA
;
A
#
# COMPACT_ATOMS: atom_id res chain seq x y z
N MET A 1 -16.61 -53.21 -32.76
CA MET A 1 -15.36 -52.41 -32.73
C MET A 1 -15.61 -51.13 -33.50
N ASN A 2 -15.87 -50.02 -32.81
CA ASN A 2 -15.79 -48.67 -33.36
C ASN A 2 -15.35 -47.76 -32.21
N THR A 3 -14.10 -47.32 -32.29
CA THR A 3 -13.44 -46.53 -31.26
C THR A 3 -13.48 -45.06 -31.67
N ILE A 4 -14.05 -44.26 -30.77
CA ILE A 4 -14.10 -42.80 -30.77
C ILE A 4 -12.66 -42.25 -30.80
N ARG A 5 -12.35 -41.34 -31.72
CA ARG A 5 -11.15 -40.48 -31.64
C ARG A 5 -11.57 -39.07 -31.24
N SER A 6 -11.17 -38.70 -30.04
CA SER A 6 -11.32 -37.36 -29.46
C SER A 6 -10.42 -36.35 -30.18
N VAL A 7 -10.98 -35.19 -30.48
CA VAL A 7 -10.23 -34.01 -30.93
C VAL A 7 -9.66 -33.31 -29.69
N THR A 8 -8.36 -33.45 -29.48
CA THR A 8 -7.62 -32.75 -28.44
C THR A 8 -7.44 -31.29 -28.85
N LYS A 9 -8.19 -30.37 -28.23
CA LYS A 9 -7.94 -28.93 -28.32
C LYS A 9 -6.64 -28.61 -27.57
N ILE A 10 -5.62 -28.22 -28.31
CA ILE A 10 -4.39 -27.62 -27.80
C ILE A 10 -4.78 -26.24 -27.24
N ARG A 11 -4.70 -26.08 -25.91
CA ARG A 11 -4.75 -24.78 -25.24
C ARG A 11 -3.45 -24.04 -25.55
N PRO A 12 -3.47 -22.75 -25.91
CA PRO A 12 -2.26 -21.95 -25.91
C PRO A 12 -1.79 -21.76 -24.47
N GLU A 13 -0.53 -22.10 -24.22
CA GLU A 13 0.20 -21.73 -23.00
C GLU A 13 0.18 -20.20 -22.91
N ALA A 14 -0.62 -19.66 -22.00
CA ALA A 14 -0.49 -18.28 -21.58
C ALA A 14 0.79 -18.20 -20.75
N SER A 15 1.83 -17.66 -21.38
CA SER A 15 3.07 -17.23 -20.74
C SER A 15 2.75 -16.51 -19.44
N ARG A 16 3.24 -17.07 -18.33
CA ARG A 16 3.28 -16.39 -17.03
C ARG A 16 4.13 -15.13 -17.20
N VAL A 17 3.50 -14.00 -17.39
CA VAL A 17 4.15 -12.70 -17.20
C VAL A 17 4.20 -12.51 -15.68
N ASN A 18 5.36 -12.78 -15.11
CA ASN A 18 5.74 -12.30 -13.79
C ASN A 18 5.72 -10.77 -13.89
N ILE A 19 4.63 -10.14 -13.44
CA ILE A 19 4.60 -8.69 -13.29
C ILE A 19 5.25 -8.43 -11.94
N ASP A 20 6.57 -8.28 -11.99
CA ASP A 20 7.36 -7.71 -10.91
C ASP A 20 6.67 -6.44 -10.42
N SER A 21 6.49 -6.35 -9.09
CA SER A 21 6.09 -5.14 -8.38
C SER A 21 7.22 -4.09 -8.37
N SER A 22 7.86 -3.89 -9.53
CA SER A 22 8.89 -2.89 -9.83
C SER A 22 8.30 -1.50 -10.08
N LEU A 23 7.05 -1.26 -9.68
CA LEU A 23 6.43 0.08 -9.70
C LEU A 23 6.96 0.97 -8.56
N LEU A 24 7.70 0.39 -7.61
CA LEU A 24 8.81 1.06 -6.95
C LEU A 24 10.09 0.72 -7.72
N SER A 25 10.27 1.31 -8.89
CA SER A 25 11.63 1.47 -9.42
C SER A 25 12.21 2.63 -8.58
N ASP A 26 13.23 2.54 -7.73
CA ASP A 26 14.39 1.65 -7.71
C ASP A 26 14.78 1.13 -9.10
N SER A 27 14.67 2.03 -10.07
CA SER A 27 15.74 2.10 -11.05
C SER A 27 16.93 2.64 -10.26
N PRO A 28 18.08 1.97 -10.22
CA PRO A 28 19.26 2.48 -9.53
C PRO A 28 19.82 3.79 -10.15
N ASP A 29 19.12 4.35 -11.16
CA ASP A 29 19.52 5.52 -11.95
C ASP A 29 18.41 6.60 -12.10
N GLY A 30 17.27 6.49 -11.40
CA GLY A 30 16.24 7.54 -11.39
C GLY A 30 16.47 8.55 -10.25
N PRO A 31 16.50 9.88 -10.50
CA PRO A 31 16.69 10.84 -9.42
C PRO A 31 15.49 10.80 -8.46
N SER A 32 15.71 10.38 -7.22
CA SER A 32 14.72 10.25 -6.11
C SER A 32 14.02 11.55 -5.70
N HIS A 33 14.34 12.64 -6.40
CA HIS A 33 13.83 13.98 -6.24
C HIS A 33 12.78 14.34 -7.31
N LEU A 34 12.51 13.48 -8.28
CA LEU A 34 11.54 13.74 -9.35
C LEU A 34 10.37 12.77 -9.30
N VAL A 35 9.16 13.31 -9.42
CA VAL A 35 7.92 12.54 -9.39
C VAL A 35 7.11 12.84 -10.64
N ARG A 36 6.67 11.78 -11.33
CA ARG A 36 5.75 11.86 -12.46
C ARG A 36 4.34 12.18 -11.97
N GLY A 37 3.69 13.15 -12.59
CA GLY A 37 2.40 13.69 -12.17
C GLY A 37 2.54 15.01 -11.42
N CYS A 38 1.46 15.79 -11.41
CA CYS A 38 1.41 17.08 -10.71
C CYS A 38 0.02 17.28 -10.13
N PRO A 39 -0.16 17.52 -8.82
CA PRO A 39 -1.49 17.68 -8.23
C PRO A 39 -2.25 18.88 -8.80
N CYS A 40 -1.58 19.89 -9.32
CA CYS A 40 -2.24 21.05 -9.92
C CYS A 40 -2.84 20.76 -11.31
N TYR A 41 -2.50 19.63 -11.95
CA TYR A 41 -3.00 19.30 -13.28
C TYR A 41 -4.46 18.87 -13.26
N ARG A 42 -5.27 19.37 -14.20
CA ARG A 42 -6.66 18.95 -14.43
C ARG A 42 -7.04 18.85 -15.89
N GLU A 43 -7.90 17.88 -16.17
CA GLU A 43 -8.55 17.69 -17.47
C GLU A 43 -10.06 17.90 -17.32
N PHE A 44 -10.63 18.77 -18.14
CA PHE A 44 -12.06 19.04 -18.23
C PHE A 44 -12.50 18.81 -19.68
N GLY A 45 -12.78 17.55 -20.02
CA GLY A 45 -13.00 17.16 -21.42
C GLY A 45 -11.71 17.35 -22.23
N ASP A 46 -11.76 18.21 -23.25
CA ASP A 46 -10.60 18.50 -24.11
C ASP A 46 -9.69 19.60 -23.53
N GLU A 47 -10.13 20.31 -22.48
CA GLU A 47 -9.37 21.39 -21.87
C GLU A 47 -8.44 20.87 -20.77
N LYS A 48 -7.19 21.32 -20.81
CA LYS A 48 -6.16 20.99 -19.83
C LYS A 48 -5.76 22.24 -19.07
N VAL A 49 -5.85 22.21 -17.75
CA VAL A 49 -5.59 23.37 -16.90
C VAL A 49 -4.66 23.05 -15.73
N CYS A 50 -3.93 24.05 -15.28
CA CYS A 50 -3.15 24.05 -14.05
C CYS A 50 -3.90 24.89 -13.01
N LEU A 51 -4.04 24.33 -11.81
CA LEU A 51 -4.71 24.93 -10.65
C LEU A 51 -3.72 25.45 -9.59
N ASN A 52 -2.46 25.68 -9.95
CA ASN A 52 -1.45 26.07 -8.99
C ASN A 52 -1.78 27.43 -8.36
N ASN A 53 -1.61 27.54 -7.04
CA ASN A 53 -1.94 28.72 -6.25
C ASN A 53 -3.37 29.24 -6.52
N ASP A 54 -4.31 28.30 -6.68
CA ASP A 54 -5.75 28.52 -6.92
C ASP A 54 -6.10 29.33 -8.18
N GLY A 55 -5.10 29.62 -9.03
CA GLY A 55 -5.31 30.19 -10.34
C GLY A 55 -5.68 29.12 -11.35
N VAL A 56 -6.50 29.45 -12.33
CA VAL A 56 -6.85 28.54 -13.43
C VAL A 56 -6.08 28.98 -14.68
N PHE A 57 -5.09 28.18 -15.09
CA PHE A 57 -4.26 28.47 -16.25
C PHE A 57 -4.39 27.38 -17.31
N PRO A 58 -4.74 27.69 -18.57
CA PRO A 58 -4.72 26.70 -19.63
C PRO A 58 -3.29 26.27 -19.93
N ILE A 59 -3.08 24.96 -20.05
CA ILE A 59 -1.76 24.37 -20.25
C ILE A 59 -1.75 23.30 -21.35
N ASN A 60 -0.61 23.19 -22.01
CA ASN A 60 -0.24 22.10 -22.88
C ASN A 60 0.59 21.10 -22.06
N ALA A 61 -0.07 20.05 -21.59
CA ALA A 61 0.59 19.02 -20.80
C ALA A 61 1.21 17.95 -21.69
N ILE A 62 2.50 17.67 -21.46
CA ILE A 62 3.24 16.56 -22.04
C ILE A 62 3.79 15.70 -20.90
N SER A 63 3.81 14.38 -21.09
CA SER A 63 4.47 13.46 -20.16
C SER A 63 5.93 13.33 -20.55
N VAL A 64 6.85 13.76 -19.68
CA VAL A 64 8.29 13.70 -19.91
C VAL A 64 8.92 12.63 -19.00
N ASP A 65 9.88 11.89 -19.53
CA ASP A 65 10.64 10.93 -18.73
C ASP A 65 11.58 11.65 -17.74
N PRO A 66 11.54 11.36 -16.42
CA PRO A 66 12.41 11.97 -15.41
C PRO A 66 13.91 11.79 -15.70
N SER A 67 14.30 10.74 -16.43
CA SER A 67 15.71 10.50 -16.81
C SER A 67 16.30 11.63 -17.66
N PHE A 68 15.47 12.43 -18.34
CA PHE A 68 15.90 13.64 -19.05
C PHE A 68 16.49 14.69 -18.11
N PHE A 69 16.14 14.64 -16.83
CA PHE A 69 16.53 15.59 -15.79
C PHE A 69 17.46 14.93 -14.75
N ASN A 70 18.26 13.94 -15.14
CA ASN A 70 19.13 13.19 -14.23
C ASN A 70 20.17 14.04 -13.47
N GLN A 71 20.51 15.23 -13.98
CA GLN A 71 21.42 16.19 -13.33
C GLN A 71 20.70 17.12 -12.34
N LEU A 72 19.37 17.07 -12.25
CA LEU A 72 18.58 17.91 -11.37
C LEU A 72 18.62 17.38 -9.93
N ASP A 73 19.57 17.87 -9.14
CA ASP A 73 19.78 17.46 -7.74
C ASP A 73 19.40 18.56 -6.71
N SER A 74 19.06 19.76 -7.19
CA SER A 74 18.81 20.92 -6.36
C SER A 74 17.85 21.90 -7.03
N GLN A 75 17.12 22.66 -6.22
CA GLN A 75 16.10 23.61 -6.68
C GLN A 75 16.67 24.70 -7.61
N HIS A 76 17.92 25.13 -7.41
CA HIS A 76 18.54 26.15 -8.25
C HIS A 76 18.71 25.71 -9.71
N LEU A 77 18.90 24.42 -9.97
CA LEU A 77 19.06 23.89 -11.33
C LEU A 77 17.74 23.87 -12.11
N LEU A 78 16.59 24.06 -11.45
CA LEU A 78 15.30 24.14 -12.14
C LEU A 78 15.22 25.29 -13.15
N GLU A 79 15.99 26.36 -12.94
CA GLU A 79 16.04 27.49 -13.88
C GLU A 79 16.54 27.08 -15.26
N GLU A 80 17.45 26.11 -15.33
CA GLU A 80 18.03 25.61 -16.59
C GLU A 80 17.07 24.71 -17.38
N TYR A 81 16.10 24.13 -16.68
CA TYR A 81 15.13 23.17 -17.23
C TYR A 81 13.72 23.76 -17.39
N MET A 82 13.53 25.02 -17.04
CA MET A 82 12.25 25.71 -17.18
C MET A 82 11.87 25.86 -18.66
N SER A 83 10.58 25.76 -18.98
CA SER A 83 10.10 25.99 -20.33
C SER A 83 10.05 27.49 -20.65
N ASP A 84 10.52 27.85 -21.84
CA ASP A 84 10.32 29.20 -22.39
C ASP A 84 8.83 29.53 -22.63
N ASN A 85 7.97 28.51 -22.68
CA ASN A 85 6.53 28.66 -22.86
C ASN A 85 5.79 28.45 -21.52
N LYS A 86 5.16 29.54 -21.05
CA LYS A 86 4.41 29.57 -19.78
C LYS A 86 3.22 28.61 -19.71
N SER A 87 2.69 28.19 -20.86
CA SER A 87 1.60 27.21 -20.92
C SER A 87 2.09 25.77 -20.95
N MET A 88 3.40 25.51 -21.05
CA MET A 88 3.89 24.12 -21.07
C MET A 88 3.93 23.52 -19.67
N CYS A 89 3.44 22.29 -19.54
CA CYS A 89 3.52 21.50 -18.32
C CYS A 89 4.16 20.14 -18.61
N TYR A 90 5.26 19.83 -17.94
CA TYR A 90 5.95 18.53 -18.11
C TYR A 90 5.33 17.38 -17.31
N LEU A 91 4.24 17.67 -16.58
CA LEU A 91 3.64 16.75 -15.61
C LEU A 91 4.70 16.13 -14.69
N LEU A 92 5.64 16.96 -14.24
CA LEU A 92 6.76 16.55 -13.42
C LEU A 92 6.94 17.55 -12.29
N MET A 93 7.09 17.03 -11.07
CA MET A 93 7.40 17.82 -9.89
C MET A 93 8.76 17.44 -9.32
N PHE A 94 9.44 18.44 -8.78
CA PHE A 94 10.69 18.30 -8.04
C PHE A 94 10.42 18.39 -6.55
N LEU A 95 10.97 17.45 -5.80
CA LEU A 95 10.91 17.35 -4.35
C LEU A 95 12.20 17.90 -3.75
N ASP A 96 12.17 19.16 -3.33
CA ASP A 96 13.29 19.75 -2.61
C ASP A 96 13.30 19.22 -1.16
N ARG A 97 13.91 18.04 -0.98
CA ARG A 97 14.00 17.38 0.34
C ARG A 97 14.79 18.21 1.37
N LYS A 98 15.64 19.16 0.94
CA LYS A 98 16.38 20.05 1.85
C LYS A 98 15.53 21.24 2.28
N GLY A 99 14.81 21.86 1.33
CA GLY A 99 13.92 22.99 1.58
C GLY A 99 12.54 22.61 2.12
N GLY A 100 12.12 21.35 1.95
CA GLY A 100 10.85 20.80 2.41
C GLY A 100 9.65 21.08 1.49
N PHE A 101 9.86 21.70 0.33
CA PHE A 101 8.79 22.12 -0.59
C PHE A 101 8.85 21.45 -1.96
N CYS A 102 7.72 21.46 -2.65
CA CYS A 102 7.59 20.90 -4.00
C CYS A 102 7.57 22.01 -5.05
N TYR A 103 8.16 21.73 -6.21
CA TYR A 103 8.26 22.67 -7.32
C TYR A 103 7.81 22.04 -8.63
N CYS A 104 7.13 22.82 -9.46
CA CYS A 104 6.80 22.47 -10.84
C CYS A 104 8.07 22.58 -11.69
N VAL A 105 8.49 21.48 -12.33
CA VAL A 105 9.74 21.46 -13.11
C VAL A 105 9.66 22.41 -14.32
N SER A 106 8.53 22.42 -15.03
CA SER A 106 8.37 23.23 -16.24
C SER A 106 8.33 24.74 -16.01
N GLN A 107 8.01 25.18 -14.79
CA GLN A 107 7.79 26.61 -14.50
C GLN A 107 8.69 27.14 -13.37
N ASN A 108 9.49 26.28 -12.71
CA ASN A 108 10.24 26.59 -11.49
C ASN A 108 9.38 27.34 -10.45
N GLN A 109 8.13 26.94 -10.34
CA GLN A 109 7.17 27.54 -9.40
C GLN A 109 6.93 26.59 -8.24
N ARG A 110 6.88 27.14 -7.04
CA ARG A 110 6.43 26.37 -5.88
C ARG A 110 5.00 25.90 -6.12
N ILE A 111 4.75 24.64 -5.74
CA ILE A 111 3.43 24.04 -5.81
C ILE A 111 2.67 24.47 -4.56
N SER A 112 1.57 25.17 -4.76
CA SER A 112 0.70 25.65 -3.70
C SER A 112 -0.74 25.32 -4.07
N ILE A 113 -1.53 24.88 -3.10
CA ILE A 113 -2.95 24.58 -3.25
C ILE A 113 -3.64 25.29 -2.10
N ASN A 114 -4.69 26.05 -2.38
CA ASN A 114 -5.43 26.79 -1.38
C ASN A 114 -4.55 27.76 -0.57
N GLU A 115 -3.75 28.55 -1.27
CA GLU A 115 -2.76 29.50 -0.74
C GLU A 115 -1.73 28.91 0.24
N LYS A 116 -1.69 27.58 0.36
CA LYS A 116 -0.76 26.84 1.21
C LYS A 116 0.24 26.08 0.34
N ASP A 117 1.51 26.21 0.70
CA ASP A 117 2.59 25.51 0.03
C ASP A 117 2.52 24.01 0.31
N VAL A 118 2.58 23.20 -0.74
CA VAL A 118 2.58 21.74 -0.61
C VAL A 118 3.97 21.25 -0.19
N LYS A 119 4.04 20.59 0.96
CA LYS A 119 5.30 20.06 1.49
C LYS A 119 5.68 18.74 0.83
N VAL A 120 6.99 18.45 0.80
CA VAL A 120 7.51 17.17 0.29
C VAL A 120 6.95 15.99 1.07
N SER A 121 6.80 16.13 2.39
CA SER A 121 6.21 15.08 3.25
C SER A 121 4.77 14.75 2.85
N GLU A 122 3.97 15.74 2.44
CA GLU A 122 2.59 15.51 2.00
C GLU A 122 2.55 14.77 0.67
N ILE A 123 3.48 15.07 -0.25
CA ILE A 123 3.62 14.33 -1.50
C ILE A 123 4.10 12.90 -1.24
N ASP A 124 5.12 12.69 -0.41
CA ASP A 124 5.59 11.34 -0.06
C ASP A 124 4.43 10.50 0.53
N SER A 125 3.61 11.06 1.41
CA SER A 125 2.40 10.42 1.95
C SER A 125 1.34 10.14 0.88
N ALA A 126 1.08 11.12 0.00
CA ALA A 126 0.14 10.97 -1.12
C ALA A 126 0.59 9.88 -2.11
N LEU A 127 1.90 9.76 -2.35
CA LEU A 127 2.49 8.75 -3.23
C LEU A 127 2.30 7.34 -2.68
N GLN A 128 2.55 7.14 -1.39
CA GLN A 128 2.26 5.87 -0.72
C GLN A 128 0.77 5.51 -0.84
N PHE A 129 -0.12 6.49 -0.72
CA PHE A 129 -1.55 6.28 -0.91
C PHE A 129 -1.91 5.86 -2.35
N VAL A 130 -1.57 6.68 -3.35
CA VAL A 130 -1.98 6.45 -4.75
C VAL A 130 -1.41 5.14 -5.28
N THR A 131 -0.19 4.78 -4.91
CA THR A 131 0.43 3.51 -5.33
C THR A 131 -0.19 2.28 -4.67
N SER A 132 -0.75 2.42 -3.47
CA SER A 132 -1.46 1.34 -2.77
C SER A 132 -2.90 1.12 -3.27
N SER A 133 -3.54 2.18 -3.77
CA SER A 133 -4.95 2.17 -4.19
C SER A 133 -5.14 2.01 -5.71
N GLU A 134 -4.21 2.49 -6.53
CA GLU A 134 -4.31 2.42 -8.00
C GLU A 134 -3.22 1.57 -8.64
N LYS A 135 -3.63 0.59 -9.44
CA LYS A 135 -2.75 -0.16 -10.34
C LYS A 135 -2.51 0.64 -11.63
N SER A 136 -1.78 1.77 -11.56
CA SER A 136 -1.39 2.46 -12.79
C SER A 136 -0.43 1.58 -13.59
N ARG A 137 -0.73 1.33 -14.88
CA ARG A 137 0.05 0.44 -15.75
C ARG A 137 1.29 1.10 -16.36
N ASP A 138 1.36 2.43 -16.33
CA ASP A 138 2.38 3.23 -17.04
C ASP A 138 3.33 4.00 -16.12
N GLY A 139 3.25 3.81 -14.79
CA GLY A 139 4.11 4.51 -13.81
C GLY A 139 3.88 6.03 -13.73
N VAL A 140 2.86 6.54 -14.42
CA VAL A 140 2.38 7.93 -14.30
C VAL A 140 1.32 7.95 -13.21
N LEU A 141 1.58 8.72 -12.15
CA LEU A 141 0.66 8.85 -11.02
C LEU A 141 -0.56 9.66 -11.44
N CYS A 142 -1.74 9.22 -10.97
CA CYS A 142 -2.97 9.96 -11.21
C CYS A 142 -2.91 11.32 -10.50
N SER A 143 -2.79 12.38 -11.29
CA SER A 143 -2.71 13.76 -10.80
C SER A 143 -3.98 14.18 -10.05
N ASP A 144 -5.14 13.62 -10.42
CA ASP A 144 -6.38 13.85 -9.70
C ASP A 144 -6.39 13.18 -8.32
N CYS A 145 -5.86 11.96 -8.21
CA CYS A 145 -5.75 11.24 -6.94
C CYS A 145 -4.79 11.94 -5.97
N LEU A 146 -3.64 12.43 -6.46
CA LEU A 146 -2.70 13.21 -5.65
C LEU A 146 -3.36 14.47 -5.07
N TYR A 147 -4.08 15.23 -5.89
CA TYR A 147 -4.76 16.43 -5.41
C TYR A 147 -5.93 16.12 -4.48
N ARG A 148 -6.74 15.08 -4.76
CA ARG A 148 -7.81 14.66 -3.85
C ARG A 148 -7.23 14.32 -2.49
N TYR A 149 -6.12 13.58 -2.44
CA TYR A 149 -5.42 13.30 -1.21
C TYR A 149 -5.00 14.58 -0.49
N LEU A 150 -4.27 15.48 -1.16
CA LEU A 150 -3.79 16.72 -0.55
C LEU A 150 -4.93 17.60 -0.01
N ARG A 151 -6.03 17.70 -0.76
CA ARG A 151 -7.20 18.49 -0.37
C ARG A 151 -7.98 17.87 0.79
N THR A 152 -7.85 16.57 1.02
CA THR A 152 -8.61 15.85 2.05
C THR A 152 -7.79 15.62 3.33
N LEU A 153 -6.52 15.25 3.18
CA LEU A 153 -5.67 14.77 4.27
C LEU A 153 -4.41 15.62 4.45
N GLY A 154 -4.08 16.48 3.49
CA GLY A 154 -2.97 17.41 3.60
C GLY A 154 -3.28 18.57 4.55
N GLU A 155 -2.24 19.25 5.03
CA GLU A 155 -2.35 20.46 5.86
C GLU A 155 -3.07 21.59 5.10
N SER A 156 -3.07 21.51 3.75
CA SER A 156 -3.84 22.38 2.86
C SER A 156 -5.37 22.28 3.00
N SER A 157 -5.88 21.27 3.71
CA SER A 157 -7.32 20.99 3.92
C SER A 157 -7.96 21.69 5.14
N GLU A 158 -7.17 22.27 6.05
CA GLU A 158 -7.71 22.89 7.27
C GLU A 158 -8.68 24.04 6.93
N GLY A 159 -9.90 23.97 7.48
CA GLY A 159 -10.94 24.99 7.32
C GLY A 159 -11.97 24.73 6.21
N PHE A 160 -11.83 23.66 5.43
CA PHE A 160 -12.73 23.36 4.29
C PHE A 160 -13.75 22.26 4.53
N LEU A 161 -13.42 21.31 5.40
CA LEU A 161 -14.32 20.24 5.79
C LEU A 161 -14.80 20.51 7.21
N THR A 162 -16.08 20.29 7.47
CA THR A 162 -16.56 20.12 8.85
C THR A 162 -15.90 18.89 9.47
N ASP A 163 -15.90 18.78 10.79
CA ASP A 163 -15.38 17.60 11.47
C ASP A 163 -16.09 16.32 11.00
N ASP A 164 -17.40 16.41 10.71
CA ASP A 164 -18.20 15.31 10.18
C ASP A 164 -17.77 14.90 8.75
N GLU A 165 -17.58 15.88 7.85
CA GLU A 165 -17.12 15.61 6.47
C GLU A 165 -15.70 15.04 6.49
N ARG A 166 -14.83 15.52 7.37
CA ARG A 166 -13.48 14.98 7.56
C ARG A 166 -13.53 13.54 8.05
N GLN A 167 -14.37 13.25 9.06
CA GLN A 167 -14.55 11.89 9.56
C GLN A 167 -15.10 10.94 8.50
N GLU A 168 -16.07 11.36 7.69
CA GLU A 168 -16.62 10.55 6.61
C GLU A 168 -15.54 10.17 5.59
N VAL A 169 -14.69 11.12 5.20
CA VAL A 169 -13.64 10.83 4.22
C VAL A 169 -12.54 9.94 4.82
N ILE A 170 -12.15 10.17 6.08
CA ILE A 170 -11.23 9.27 6.80
C ILE A 170 -11.84 7.87 6.87
N ALA A 171 -13.11 7.72 7.23
CA ALA A 171 -13.79 6.42 7.30
C ALA A 171 -13.78 5.69 5.96
N LYS A 172 -14.11 6.40 4.88
CA LYS A 172 -14.06 5.85 3.52
C LYS A 172 -12.65 5.39 3.17
N TYR A 173 -11.64 6.19 3.50
CA TYR A 173 -10.24 5.85 3.30
C TYR A 173 -9.83 4.58 4.06
N VAL A 174 -10.11 4.52 5.37
CA VAL A 174 -9.78 3.34 6.20
C VAL A 174 -10.43 2.10 5.60
N ARG A 175 -11.69 2.22 5.16
CA ARG A 175 -12.43 1.14 4.52
C ARG A 175 -11.77 0.65 3.23
N GLU A 176 -11.42 1.56 2.32
CA GLU A 176 -10.77 1.18 1.05
C GLU A 176 -9.41 0.51 1.28
N LEU A 177 -8.59 1.07 2.16
CA LEU A 177 -7.26 0.54 2.47
C LEU A 177 -7.34 -0.85 3.15
N ALA A 178 -8.21 -0.97 4.15
CA ALA A 178 -8.49 -2.22 4.86
C ALA A 178 -8.99 -3.32 3.92
N THR A 179 -9.93 -2.96 3.03
CA THR A 179 -10.52 -3.87 2.04
C THR A 179 -9.46 -4.34 1.05
N ASN A 180 -8.66 -3.43 0.51
CA ASN A 180 -7.57 -3.78 -0.41
C ASN A 180 -6.56 -4.72 0.25
N MET A 181 -6.22 -4.50 1.52
CA MET A 181 -5.38 -5.44 2.26
C MET A 181 -6.06 -6.80 2.42
N ALA A 182 -7.32 -6.84 2.80
CA ALA A 182 -8.05 -8.10 2.95
C ALA A 182 -8.13 -8.89 1.63
N ILE A 183 -8.33 -8.21 0.49
CA ILE A 183 -8.25 -8.79 -0.86
C ILE A 183 -6.87 -9.42 -1.07
N GLN A 184 -5.80 -8.67 -0.78
CA GLN A 184 -4.43 -9.15 -0.96
C GLN A 184 -4.05 -10.31 -0.03
N LEU A 185 -4.54 -10.32 1.22
CA LEU A 185 -4.27 -11.38 2.18
C LEU A 185 -5.03 -12.67 1.82
N SER A 186 -6.31 -12.53 1.48
CA SER A 186 -7.18 -13.65 1.13
C SER A 186 -6.97 -14.17 -0.29
N GLY A 187 -6.17 -13.49 -1.12
CA GLY A 187 -5.97 -13.84 -2.52
C GLY A 187 -7.25 -13.74 -3.35
N TYR A 188 -8.17 -12.85 -2.96
CA TYR A 188 -9.43 -12.68 -3.68
C TYR A 188 -9.19 -12.09 -5.08
N GLU A 189 -9.66 -12.80 -6.10
CA GLU A 189 -9.72 -12.30 -7.47
C GLU A 189 -11.12 -11.77 -7.73
N ALA A 190 -11.24 -10.48 -8.02
CA ALA A 190 -12.53 -9.80 -8.08
C ALA A 190 -13.48 -10.42 -9.13
N SER A 191 -14.65 -10.87 -8.67
CA SER A 191 -15.86 -11.02 -9.49
C SER A 191 -16.73 -9.77 -9.36
N GLU A 192 -17.67 -9.54 -10.28
CA GLU A 192 -18.47 -8.31 -10.37
C GLU A 192 -19.39 -8.01 -9.15
N LYS A 193 -19.37 -8.80 -8.05
CA LYS A 193 -20.35 -8.68 -6.95
C LYS A 193 -19.73 -8.62 -5.54
N PRO A 194 -20.06 -7.59 -4.72
CA PRO A 194 -19.58 -7.44 -3.33
C PRO A 194 -19.94 -8.59 -2.37
N SER A 195 -21.08 -9.25 -2.56
CA SER A 195 -21.49 -10.40 -1.72
C SER A 195 -20.52 -11.58 -1.80
N ASP A 196 -19.80 -11.69 -2.91
CA ASP A 196 -18.82 -12.75 -3.14
C ASP A 196 -17.55 -12.49 -2.32
N PHE A 197 -17.20 -11.22 -2.11
CA PHE A 197 -16.03 -10.83 -1.31
C PHE A 197 -16.18 -11.18 0.17
N ASN A 198 -17.28 -10.77 0.81
CA ASN A 198 -17.49 -11.09 2.23
C ASN A 198 -17.58 -12.61 2.46
N THR A 199 -18.21 -13.34 1.54
CA THR A 199 -18.27 -14.80 1.57
C THR A 199 -16.88 -15.42 1.45
N HIS A 200 -16.06 -14.93 0.53
CA HIS A 200 -14.66 -15.34 0.37
C HIS A 200 -13.86 -15.09 1.64
N LEU A 201 -14.00 -13.91 2.24
CA LEU A 201 -13.27 -13.52 3.43
C LEU A 201 -13.66 -14.39 4.64
N TRP A 202 -14.95 -14.71 4.79
CA TRP A 202 -15.41 -15.67 5.80
C TRP A 202 -14.83 -17.07 5.59
N ASN A 203 -14.70 -17.54 4.35
CA ASN A 203 -14.08 -18.83 4.06
C ASN A 203 -12.59 -18.81 4.44
N TYR A 204 -11.87 -17.76 4.05
CA TYR A 204 -10.47 -17.58 4.40
C TYR A 204 -10.25 -17.48 5.92
N LEU A 205 -11.12 -16.77 6.65
CA LEU A 205 -11.13 -16.74 8.12
C LEU A 205 -11.28 -18.13 8.73
N ARG A 206 -12.09 -19.03 8.13
CA ARG A 206 -12.18 -20.42 8.61
C ARG A 206 -10.86 -21.17 8.39
N GLU A 207 -10.16 -20.92 7.29
CA GLU A 207 -8.84 -21.52 7.03
C GLU A 207 -7.79 -21.06 8.04
N ILE A 208 -7.74 -19.76 8.34
CA ILE A 208 -6.83 -19.23 9.38
C ILE A 208 -7.16 -19.84 10.74
N ASN A 209 -8.45 -19.96 11.09
CA ASN A 209 -8.85 -20.59 12.35
C ASN A 209 -8.50 -22.09 12.43
N ARG A 210 -8.56 -22.81 11.30
CA ARG A 210 -8.06 -24.20 11.20
C ARG A 210 -6.55 -24.25 11.41
N SER A 211 -5.79 -23.36 10.77
CA SER A 211 -4.34 -23.23 10.98
C SER A 211 -4.01 -22.94 12.45
N ARG A 212 -4.72 -22.01 13.08
CA ARG A 212 -4.57 -21.70 14.52
C ARG A 212 -4.79 -22.93 15.41
N SER A 213 -5.80 -23.74 15.08
CA SER A 213 -6.11 -24.97 15.82
C SER A 213 -5.03 -26.04 15.62
N HIS A 214 -4.47 -26.12 14.41
CA HIS A 214 -3.33 -26.96 14.09
C HIS A 214 -2.09 -26.57 14.93
N TRP A 215 -1.74 -25.29 14.98
CA TRP A 215 -0.63 -24.79 15.81
C TRP A 215 -0.84 -25.07 17.31
N ALA A 216 -2.06 -24.91 17.82
CA ALA A 216 -2.38 -25.21 19.21
C ALA A 216 -2.19 -26.70 19.53
N SER A 217 -2.63 -27.59 18.64
CA SER A 217 -2.42 -29.04 18.75
C SER A 217 -0.94 -29.40 18.70
N MET A 218 -0.20 -28.81 17.75
CA MET A 218 1.24 -29.01 17.61
C MET A 218 1.99 -28.58 18.88
N MET A 219 1.66 -27.42 19.44
CA MET A 219 2.24 -26.94 20.69
C MET A 219 2.01 -27.91 21.85
N LEU A 220 0.80 -28.49 21.97
CA LEU A 220 0.51 -29.50 23.00
C LEU A 220 1.36 -30.75 22.83
N ASN A 221 1.49 -31.26 21.59
CA ASN A 221 2.30 -32.44 21.29
C ASN A 221 3.78 -32.20 21.58
N LEU A 222 4.32 -31.03 21.21
CA LEU A 222 5.71 -30.67 21.49
C LEU A 222 6.00 -30.50 22.98
N LYS A 223 5.05 -29.95 23.74
CA LYS A 223 5.15 -29.90 25.22
C LYS A 223 5.20 -31.28 25.84
N GLN A 224 4.37 -32.21 25.37
CA GLN A 224 4.37 -33.60 25.85
C GLN A 224 5.65 -34.34 25.47
N ALA A 225 6.24 -34.02 24.32
CA ALA A 225 7.51 -34.57 23.87
C ALA A 225 8.74 -33.94 24.56
N GLY A 226 8.56 -32.98 25.47
CA GLY A 226 9.65 -32.36 26.24
C GLY A 226 10.61 -31.54 25.38
N VAL A 227 10.12 -30.97 24.26
CA VAL A 227 10.98 -30.20 23.35
C VAL A 227 11.37 -28.86 23.97
N GLU A 228 12.50 -28.31 23.51
CA GLU A 228 13.05 -27.05 23.97
C GLU A 228 12.05 -25.88 23.89
N GLN A 229 12.16 -25.00 24.87
CA GLN A 229 11.33 -23.81 25.04
C GLN A 229 11.34 -22.88 23.81
N ASP A 230 12.48 -22.71 23.15
CA ASP A 230 12.61 -21.85 21.96
C ASP A 230 11.70 -22.30 20.80
N LEU A 231 11.57 -23.62 20.61
CA LEU A 231 10.67 -24.17 19.60
C LEU A 231 9.21 -23.95 20.00
N LEU A 232 8.86 -24.11 21.28
CA LEU A 232 7.51 -23.87 21.77
C LEU A 232 7.10 -22.40 21.56
N GLU A 233 8.02 -21.47 21.81
CA GLU A 233 7.81 -20.04 21.58
C GLU A 233 7.67 -19.71 20.10
N LEU A 234 8.43 -20.38 19.22
CA LEU A 234 8.27 -20.23 17.77
C LEU A 234 6.86 -20.64 17.33
N ILE A 235 6.37 -21.81 17.77
CA ILE A 235 5.03 -22.29 17.43
C ILE A 235 3.94 -21.39 18.01
N ASP A 236 4.12 -20.85 19.22
CA ASP A 236 3.17 -19.90 19.80
C ASP A 236 3.16 -18.55 19.05
N ALA A 237 4.31 -18.12 18.50
CA ALA A 237 4.38 -16.95 17.65
C ALA A 237 3.58 -17.14 16.34
N TYR A 238 3.67 -18.31 15.69
CA TYR A 238 2.82 -18.64 14.53
C TYR A 238 1.33 -18.66 14.88
N ARG A 239 0.97 -19.21 16.05
CA ARG A 239 -0.41 -19.19 16.55
C ARG A 239 -0.91 -17.76 16.76
N THR A 240 -0.06 -16.90 17.30
CA THR A 240 -0.36 -15.48 17.55
C THR A 240 -0.50 -14.71 16.24
N LEU A 241 0.34 -14.98 15.24
CA LEU A 241 0.23 -14.38 13.91
C LEU A 241 -1.14 -14.67 13.29
N ALA A 242 -1.53 -15.95 13.23
CA ALA A 242 -2.84 -16.35 12.70
C ALA A 242 -4.01 -15.68 13.46
N ARG A 243 -3.88 -15.49 14.78
CA ARG A 243 -4.88 -14.77 15.58
C ARG A 243 -4.95 -13.30 15.18
N LEU A 244 -3.83 -12.61 15.04
CA LEU A 244 -3.78 -11.19 14.68
C LEU A 244 -4.34 -10.95 13.27
N GLU A 245 -3.98 -11.80 12.31
CA GLU A 245 -4.57 -11.78 10.96
C GLU A 245 -6.09 -11.96 11.01
N SER A 246 -6.59 -12.91 11.82
CA SER A 246 -8.03 -13.11 11.99
C SER A 246 -8.73 -11.89 12.58
N VAL A 247 -8.12 -11.25 13.58
CA VAL A 247 -8.65 -10.03 14.21
C VAL A 247 -8.72 -8.89 13.21
N PHE A 248 -7.66 -8.71 12.41
CA PHE A 248 -7.62 -7.71 11.35
C PHE A 248 -8.76 -7.92 10.35
N LEU A 249 -8.91 -9.14 9.81
CA LEU A 249 -9.94 -9.45 8.82
C LEU A 249 -11.37 -9.35 9.37
N PHE A 250 -11.57 -9.68 10.64
CA PHE A 250 -12.85 -9.47 11.30
C PHE A 250 -13.19 -7.98 11.38
N GLN A 251 -12.21 -7.13 11.71
CA GLN A 251 -12.40 -5.68 11.69
C GLN A 251 -12.79 -5.17 10.31
N VAL A 252 -12.18 -5.69 9.23
CA VAL A 252 -12.55 -5.32 7.86
C VAL A 252 -14.03 -5.64 7.57
N LEU A 253 -14.52 -6.80 7.99
CA LEU A 253 -15.93 -7.18 7.82
C LEU A 253 -16.89 -6.27 8.61
N SER A 254 -16.45 -5.75 9.75
CA SER A 254 -17.24 -4.83 10.58
C SER A 254 -17.31 -3.41 10.01
N LEU A 255 -16.42 -3.01 9.10
CA LEU A 255 -16.43 -1.67 8.49
C LEU A 255 -17.65 -1.39 7.59
N ASP A 256 -18.35 -2.46 7.19
CA ASP A 256 -19.56 -2.41 6.35
C ASP A 256 -20.86 -2.45 7.17
N ASP A 257 -20.80 -2.56 8.51
CA ASP A 257 -21.98 -2.60 9.35
C ASP A 257 -22.48 -1.16 9.67
N PRO A 258 -23.62 -0.72 9.10
CA PRO A 258 -24.14 0.64 9.31
C PRO A 258 -24.69 0.85 10.72
N SER A 259 -24.75 -0.19 11.57
CA SER A 259 -25.22 -0.10 12.95
C SER A 259 -24.12 0.20 13.97
N ASP A 260 -22.85 0.18 13.56
CA ASP A 260 -21.71 0.46 14.43
C ASP A 260 -21.33 1.94 14.31
N GLU A 261 -21.79 2.79 15.24
CA GLU A 261 -21.29 4.17 15.44
C GLU A 261 -19.83 4.14 15.95
N THR A 262 -18.94 3.52 15.20
CA THR A 262 -17.53 3.42 15.54
C THR A 262 -16.79 4.63 14.99
N ASP A 263 -16.13 5.36 15.90
CA ASP A 263 -15.23 6.45 15.53
C ASP A 263 -14.18 5.94 14.52
N PRO A 264 -14.13 6.46 13.29
CA PRO A 264 -13.21 6.00 12.25
C PRO A 264 -11.74 6.07 12.68
N LEU A 265 -11.38 7.05 13.51
CA LEU A 265 -10.02 7.21 14.04
C LEU A 265 -9.71 6.12 15.06
N SER A 266 -10.67 5.72 15.89
CA SER A 266 -10.52 4.60 16.80
C SER A 266 -10.27 3.28 16.06
N VAL A 267 -10.98 3.06 14.95
CA VAL A 267 -10.81 1.88 14.11
C VAL A 267 -9.45 1.92 13.39
N LEU A 268 -9.05 3.08 12.87
CA LEU A 268 -7.73 3.31 12.29
C LEU A 268 -6.62 2.93 13.28
N ARG A 269 -6.64 3.51 14.48
CA ARG A 269 -5.64 3.23 15.54
C ARG A 269 -5.61 1.77 15.94
N PHE A 270 -6.78 1.14 16.04
CA PHE A 270 -6.87 -0.30 16.30
C PHE A 270 -6.18 -1.11 15.20
N MET A 271 -6.46 -0.81 13.93
CA MET A 271 -5.86 -1.50 12.78
C MET A 271 -4.35 -1.26 12.69
N VAL A 272 -3.87 -0.05 12.99
CA VAL A 272 -2.43 0.25 13.14
C VAL A 272 -1.82 -0.63 14.21
N GLY A 273 -2.38 -0.63 15.42
CA GLY A 273 -1.85 -1.40 16.54
C GLY A 273 -1.87 -2.92 16.30
N VAL A 274 -2.83 -3.45 15.55
CA VAL A 274 -2.83 -4.86 15.12
C VAL A 274 -1.71 -5.10 14.11
N SER A 275 -1.52 -4.19 13.15
CA SER A 275 -0.52 -4.30 12.09
C SER A 275 0.92 -4.25 12.63
N GLU A 276 1.20 -3.35 13.57
CA GLU A 276 2.50 -3.28 14.26
C GLU A 276 2.81 -4.56 15.04
N LYS A 277 1.79 -5.14 15.69
CA LYS A 277 1.93 -6.42 16.39
C LYS A 277 2.21 -7.56 15.40
N VAL A 278 1.59 -7.57 14.23
CA VAL A 278 1.89 -8.55 13.18
C VAL A 278 3.35 -8.45 12.75
N ILE A 279 3.86 -7.24 12.50
CA ILE A 279 5.27 -7.01 12.15
C ILE A 279 6.20 -7.51 13.26
N THR A 280 5.90 -7.15 14.52
CA THR A 280 6.68 -7.58 15.69
C THR A 280 6.73 -9.10 15.82
N VAL A 281 5.58 -9.78 15.66
CA VAL A 281 5.50 -11.24 15.71
C VAL A 281 6.26 -11.87 14.53
N ASN A 282 6.18 -11.32 13.33
CA ASN A 282 6.94 -11.80 12.17
C ASN A 282 8.46 -11.71 12.38
N ASN A 283 8.94 -10.60 12.95
CA ASN A 283 10.35 -10.45 13.32
C ASN A 283 10.78 -11.50 14.34
N SER A 284 9.98 -11.71 15.39
CA SER A 284 10.24 -12.76 16.40
C SER A 284 10.28 -14.17 15.79
N ILE A 285 9.35 -14.49 14.89
CA ILE A 285 9.36 -15.75 14.14
C ILE A 285 10.67 -15.90 13.34
N ARG A 286 11.08 -14.85 12.62
CA ARG A 286 12.31 -14.86 11.81
C ARG A 286 13.55 -15.10 12.68
N GLU A 287 13.71 -14.34 13.76
CA GLU A 287 14.83 -14.45 14.69
C GLU A 287 14.92 -15.84 15.33
N LYS A 288 13.79 -16.35 15.84
CA LYS A 288 13.72 -17.69 16.45
C LYS A 288 13.97 -18.80 15.44
N THR A 289 13.45 -18.68 14.22
CA THR A 289 13.72 -19.65 13.16
C THR A 289 15.22 -19.70 12.85
N ASN A 290 15.88 -18.56 12.66
CA ASN A 290 17.31 -18.50 12.36
C ASN A 290 18.15 -19.10 13.50
N SER A 291 17.86 -18.73 14.75
CA SER A 291 18.54 -19.29 15.93
C SER A 291 18.42 -20.82 16.01
N LEU A 292 17.22 -21.37 15.78
CA LEU A 292 16.98 -22.81 15.81
C LEU A 292 17.62 -23.55 14.62
N VAL A 293 17.72 -22.91 13.45
CA VAL A 293 18.43 -23.46 12.28
C VAL A 293 19.93 -23.50 12.52
N GLU A 294 20.53 -22.42 13.02
CA GLU A 294 21.97 -22.34 13.31
C GLU A 294 22.42 -23.41 14.31
N ARG A 295 21.53 -23.75 15.24
CA ARG A 295 21.77 -24.75 16.29
C ARG A 295 21.39 -26.18 15.90
N ASP A 296 20.91 -26.40 14.67
CA ASP A 296 20.34 -27.67 14.18
C ASP A 296 19.26 -28.27 15.11
N ALA A 297 18.52 -27.41 15.81
CA ALA A 297 17.54 -27.80 16.83
C ALA A 297 16.12 -28.00 16.25
N LEU A 298 15.95 -27.86 14.93
CA LEU A 298 14.67 -28.07 14.24
C LEU A 298 14.52 -29.50 13.72
N PRO A 299 13.49 -30.24 14.18
CA PRO A 299 13.07 -31.49 13.56
C PRO A 299 12.79 -31.31 12.07
N SER A 300 13.11 -32.33 11.25
CA SER A 300 13.01 -32.26 9.79
C SER A 300 11.60 -31.95 9.28
N ASN A 301 10.58 -32.55 9.89
CA ASN A 301 9.16 -32.29 9.58
C ASN A 301 8.75 -30.84 9.87
N ILE A 302 9.31 -30.24 10.92
CA ILE A 302 9.05 -28.84 11.28
C ILE A 302 9.78 -27.90 10.33
N ARG A 303 11.03 -28.22 9.99
CA ARG A 303 11.84 -27.44 9.05
C ARG A 303 11.17 -27.30 7.68
N GLU A 304 10.63 -28.38 7.13
CA GLU A 304 9.92 -28.38 5.85
C GLU A 304 8.66 -27.50 5.90
N MET A 305 7.85 -27.66 6.94
CA MET A 305 6.65 -26.86 7.18
C MET A 305 6.99 -25.36 7.35
N LEU A 306 8.00 -25.02 8.16
CA LEU A 306 8.44 -23.62 8.35
C LEU A 306 8.93 -22.99 7.05
N SER A 307 9.61 -23.76 6.20
CA SER A 307 10.04 -23.30 4.87
C SER A 307 8.86 -22.92 4.00
N GLN A 308 7.79 -23.74 3.97
CA GLN A 308 6.57 -23.43 3.22
C GLN A 308 5.89 -22.17 3.73
N HIS A 309 5.88 -21.95 5.05
CA HIS A 309 5.31 -20.74 5.65
C HIS A 309 6.20 -19.49 5.49
N SER A 310 7.49 -19.63 5.19
CA SER A 310 8.42 -18.49 5.14
C SER A 310 8.12 -17.52 4.00
N GLU A 311 7.71 -18.00 2.82
CA GLU A 311 7.37 -17.12 1.68
C GLU A 311 6.05 -16.38 1.91
N ALA A 312 5.04 -17.10 2.40
CA ALA A 312 3.77 -16.49 2.81
C ALA A 312 4.00 -15.41 3.87
N ARG A 313 4.87 -15.69 4.86
CA ARG A 313 5.24 -14.75 5.93
C ARG A 313 5.89 -13.47 5.40
N LYS A 314 6.88 -13.58 4.51
CA LYS A 314 7.55 -12.40 3.90
C LYS A 314 6.53 -11.51 3.18
N THR A 315 5.60 -12.14 2.47
CA THR A 315 4.53 -11.45 1.77
C THR A 315 3.59 -10.73 2.75
N THR A 316 3.21 -11.39 3.84
CA THR A 316 2.39 -10.79 4.92
C THR A 316 3.13 -9.61 5.59
N GLU A 317 4.40 -9.79 5.99
CA GLU A 317 5.22 -8.75 6.64
C GLU A 317 5.30 -7.48 5.78
N TYR A 318 5.62 -7.63 4.49
CA TYR A 318 5.66 -6.51 3.54
C TYR A 318 4.32 -5.77 3.45
N LYS A 319 3.21 -6.52 3.34
CA LYS A 319 1.85 -5.94 3.26
C LYS A 319 1.49 -5.14 4.52
N PHE A 320 1.72 -5.70 5.71
CA PHE A 320 1.43 -5.02 6.97
C PHE A 320 2.36 -3.83 7.21
N SER A 321 3.64 -3.89 6.77
CA SER A 321 4.56 -2.75 6.83
C SER A 321 4.08 -1.56 5.98
N ASN A 322 3.60 -1.84 4.76
CA ASN A 322 3.04 -0.81 3.89
C ASN A 322 1.80 -0.17 4.49
N LEU A 323 0.96 -0.96 5.16
CA LEU A 323 -0.24 -0.47 5.82
C LEU A 323 0.07 0.40 7.03
N VAL A 324 1.00 -0.01 7.90
CA VAL A 324 1.43 0.82 9.03
C VAL A 324 1.95 2.16 8.51
N SER A 325 2.76 2.15 7.45
CA SER A 325 3.27 3.38 6.83
C SER A 325 2.14 4.28 6.34
N ALA A 326 1.18 3.72 5.59
CA ALA A 326 0.03 4.47 5.07
C ALA A 326 -0.89 5.02 6.17
N LEU A 327 -1.16 4.23 7.21
CA LEU A 327 -2.06 4.59 8.30
C LEU A 327 -1.41 5.54 9.33
N HIS A 328 -0.11 5.38 9.62
CA HIS A 328 0.59 6.22 10.60
C HIS A 328 0.72 7.67 10.12
N ASN A 329 0.86 7.88 8.81
CA ASN A 329 0.82 9.22 8.22
C ASN A 329 -0.53 9.91 8.47
N ILE A 330 -1.62 9.17 8.63
CA ILE A 330 -2.96 9.74 8.87
C ILE A 330 -3.16 10.09 10.33
N ASP A 331 -2.75 9.22 11.26
CA ASP A 331 -2.83 9.52 12.70
C ASP A 331 -1.99 10.77 13.04
N THR A 332 -0.84 10.98 12.37
CA THR A 332 -0.03 12.20 12.53
C THR A 332 -0.64 13.47 11.93
N HIS A 333 -1.55 13.35 10.96
CA HIS A 333 -2.23 14.49 10.33
C HIS A 333 -3.63 14.75 10.91
N THR A 334 -4.09 13.90 11.83
CA THR A 334 -5.42 13.99 12.47
C THR A 334 -5.37 14.23 13.97
N ALA A 335 -4.19 14.20 14.60
CA ALA A 335 -3.92 14.55 15.99
C ALA A 335 -3.59 16.04 16.18
#